data_AF-A0A3A9BK65-F1
#
_entry.id   AF-A0A3A9BK65-F1
#
_cell.length_a   1.000
_cell.length_b   1.000
_cell.length_c   1.000
_cell.angle_alpha   90.00
_cell.angle_beta   90.00
_cell.angle_gamma   90.00
#
_symmetry.space_group_name_H-M   'P 1'
#
loop_
_entity.id
_entity.type
_entity.pdbx_description
1 polymer ?
#
loop_
_entity_poly.entity_id
_entity_poly.type
_entity_poly.pdbx_seq_one_letter_code
_entity_poly.pdbx_strand_id
1 'polypeptide(L)'
;MAQTMEECLAFLNGARDALDELSLLAEQEEQLSQEEERLEKSLEEEKKRMADTIQQTVKQRRDEIGAAYEKEISKAQEQLRKVRSRREKAKNEGMKERIANETAAFREEIRDLKLQLKSLMKRNHVPGYCQSTLYYTLYFPCHVKEYLALLVFALLFFLAVPWGIYQMIPERKPLWLMVIYLADILLVGGGYMAVGNKTKLLHMEALRDGRKIQDQILANKKKIQKTTTAVRKDRNESLYNLDRFDDEIARLQQELSDVTIKQKDAINTFETVTKNILTDEIEHNYKAKLEQEEEEYQRATQELRRVRQHRKEKQLSVTSQYGTYLGNEFMDSQKIMELCDLVRAQKASNISEAISVYKSQV
;
A
#
# COMPACT_ATOMS: atom_id res chain seq x y z
N MET A 1 5.64 32.10 84.36
CA MET A 1 5.62 33.55 84.60
C MET A 1 7.04 34.04 84.43
N ALA A 2 7.32 34.85 83.41
CA ALA A 2 8.59 35.57 83.31
C ALA A 2 8.49 36.75 84.30
N GLN A 3 9.26 36.71 85.38
CA GLN A 3 9.23 37.69 86.46
C GLN A 3 10.29 38.80 86.27
N THR A 4 11.07 38.77 85.18
CA THR A 4 12.06 39.81 84.82
C THR A 4 12.10 40.10 83.31
N MET A 5 12.55 41.30 82.93
CA MET A 5 12.74 41.72 81.52
C MET A 5 13.70 40.79 80.76
N GLU A 6 14.70 40.26 81.45
CA GLU A 6 15.64 39.26 80.90
C GLU A 6 14.95 37.92 80.59
N GLU A 7 14.03 37.46 81.45
CA GLU A 7 13.26 36.22 81.20
C GLU A 7 12.29 36.36 80.02
N CYS A 8 11.69 37.53 79.81
CA CYS A 8 10.86 37.81 78.62
C CYS A 8 11.69 37.79 77.33
N LEU A 9 12.86 38.41 77.34
CA LEU A 9 13.76 38.41 76.18
C LEU A 9 14.32 37.00 75.91
N ALA A 10 14.64 36.23 76.94
CA ALA A 10 15.07 34.84 76.79
C ALA A 10 13.97 33.96 76.16
N PHE A 11 12.70 34.14 76.57
CA PHE A 11 11.56 33.45 76.00
C PHE A 11 11.32 33.82 74.53
N LEU A 12 11.35 35.12 74.19
CA LEU A 12 11.15 35.58 72.81
C LEU A 12 12.30 35.15 71.88
N ASN A 13 13.55 35.19 72.34
CA ASN A 13 14.68 34.68 71.56
C ASN A 13 14.58 33.15 71.36
N GLY A 14 14.20 32.39 72.39
CA GLY A 14 13.95 30.95 72.25
C GLY A 14 12.81 30.60 71.30
N ALA A 15 11.75 31.43 71.26
CA ALA A 15 10.66 31.31 70.32
C ALA A 15 11.10 31.60 68.88
N ARG A 16 11.92 32.64 68.69
CA ARG A 16 12.50 33.00 67.39
C ARG A 16 13.41 31.89 66.86
N ASP A 17 14.38 31.45 67.66
CA ASP A 17 15.33 30.42 67.25
C ASP A 17 14.59 29.10 66.90
N ALA A 18 13.52 28.77 67.63
CA ALA A 18 12.69 27.60 67.31
C ALA A 18 11.82 27.77 66.05
N LEU A 19 11.42 29.00 65.69
CA LEU A 19 10.76 29.30 64.42
C LEU A 19 11.74 29.30 63.25
N ASP A 20 12.96 29.79 63.45
CA ASP A 20 14.02 29.75 62.43
C ASP A 20 14.41 28.30 62.11
N GLU A 21 14.57 27.44 63.13
CA GLU A 21 14.74 25.99 62.94
C GLU A 21 13.56 25.35 62.17
N LEU A 22 12.33 25.78 62.44
CA LEU A 22 11.14 25.29 61.73
C LEU A 22 11.15 25.73 60.26
N SER A 23 11.59 26.96 59.98
CA SER A 23 11.73 27.48 58.61
C SER A 23 12.79 26.72 57.81
N LEU A 24 13.94 26.41 58.43
CA LEU A 24 14.98 25.57 57.82
C LEU A 24 14.48 24.16 57.51
N LEU A 25 13.71 23.55 58.42
CA LEU A 25 13.08 22.26 58.18
C LEU A 25 12.01 22.32 57.07
N ALA A 26 11.32 23.44 56.93
CA ALA A 26 10.35 23.65 55.84
C ALA A 26 11.04 23.78 54.48
N GLU A 27 12.14 24.54 54.38
CA GLU A 27 12.96 24.63 53.17
C GLU A 27 13.58 23.27 52.81
N GLN A 28 14.10 22.54 53.79
CA GLN A 28 14.65 21.20 53.58
C GLN A 28 13.58 20.21 53.11
N GLU A 29 12.36 20.26 53.65
CA GLU A 29 11.25 19.46 53.17
C GLU A 29 10.89 19.79 51.71
N GLU A 30 10.86 21.07 51.34
CA GLU A 30 10.56 21.48 49.97
C GLU A 30 11.64 21.00 48.98
N GLN A 31 12.92 21.15 49.34
CA GLN A 31 14.03 20.65 48.53
C GLN A 31 13.97 19.13 48.33
N LEU A 32 13.78 18.36 49.42
CA LEU A 32 13.65 16.92 49.36
C LEU A 32 12.40 16.47 48.59
N SER A 33 11.30 17.23 48.66
CA SER A 33 10.09 16.95 47.87
C SER A 33 10.32 17.16 46.38
N GLN A 34 11.06 18.19 45.99
CA GLN A 34 11.42 18.41 44.59
C GLN A 34 12.41 17.36 44.09
N GLU A 35 13.34 16.91 44.94
CA GLU A 35 14.29 15.83 44.62
C GLU A 35 13.58 14.48 44.45
N GLU A 36 12.65 14.13 45.34
CA GLU A 36 11.80 12.95 45.21
C GLU A 36 11.06 12.95 43.86
N GLU A 37 10.39 14.04 43.51
CA GLU A 37 9.60 14.14 42.27
C GLU A 37 10.50 14.04 41.02
N ARG A 38 11.72 14.57 41.09
CA ARG A 38 12.71 14.44 40.00
C ARG A 38 13.19 13.00 39.85
N LEU A 39 13.50 12.32 40.95
CA LEU A 39 13.94 10.93 40.96
C LEU A 39 12.82 9.99 40.49
N GLU A 40 11.57 10.23 40.91
CA GLU A 40 10.40 9.49 40.44
C GLU A 40 10.25 9.59 38.91
N LYS A 41 10.32 10.81 38.37
CA LYS A 41 10.26 11.04 36.92
C LYS A 41 11.41 10.37 36.17
N SER A 42 12.64 10.43 36.70
CA SER A 42 13.78 9.74 36.10
C SER A 42 13.57 8.24 36.04
N LEU A 43 13.10 7.64 37.13
CA LEU A 43 12.84 6.21 37.23
C LEU A 43 11.74 5.77 36.25
N GLU A 44 10.66 6.55 36.13
CA GLU A 44 9.60 6.30 35.14
C GLU A 44 10.12 6.41 33.70
N GLU A 45 10.94 7.42 33.40
CA GLU A 45 11.56 7.58 32.09
C GLU A 45 12.48 6.40 31.74
N GLU A 46 13.30 5.92 32.66
CA GLU A 46 14.18 4.77 32.42
C GLU A 46 13.39 3.46 32.26
N LYS A 47 12.35 3.24 33.06
CA LYS A 47 11.42 2.11 32.87
C LYS A 47 10.76 2.15 31.50
N LYS A 48 10.36 3.34 31.05
CA LYS A 48 9.78 3.54 29.71
C LYS A 48 10.81 3.30 28.60
N ARG A 49 12.03 3.82 28.75
CA ARG A 49 13.14 3.58 27.80
C ARG A 49 13.45 2.09 27.65
N MET A 50 13.45 1.35 28.74
CA MET A 50 13.60 -0.11 28.72
C MET A 50 12.47 -0.76 27.92
N ALA A 51 11.21 -0.44 28.22
CA ALA A 51 10.05 -0.99 27.52
C ALA A 51 10.05 -0.66 26.02
N ASP A 52 10.38 0.57 25.65
CA ASP A 52 10.49 1.02 24.25
C ASP A 52 11.62 0.26 23.53
N THR A 53 12.76 0.05 24.19
CA THR A 53 13.90 -0.72 23.65
C THR A 53 13.53 -2.18 23.40
N ILE A 54 12.79 -2.81 24.32
CA ILE A 54 12.27 -4.17 24.15
C ILE A 54 11.35 -4.22 22.93
N GLN A 55 10.37 -3.32 22.85
CA GLN A 55 9.41 -3.30 21.74
C GLN A 55 10.10 -3.08 20.39
N GLN A 56 11.01 -2.11 20.31
CA GLN A 56 11.73 -1.81 19.09
C GLN A 56 12.61 -2.98 18.66
N THR A 57 13.36 -3.59 19.58
CA THR A 57 14.26 -4.70 19.26
C THR A 57 13.49 -5.94 18.83
N VAL A 58 12.42 -6.31 19.56
CA VAL A 58 11.57 -7.46 19.20
C VAL A 58 10.93 -7.26 17.83
N LYS A 59 10.42 -6.05 17.56
CA LYS A 59 9.82 -5.73 16.27
C LYS A 59 10.85 -5.79 15.14
N GLN A 60 12.01 -5.16 15.32
CA GLN A 60 13.06 -5.14 14.31
C GLN A 60 13.55 -6.55 13.97
N ARG A 61 13.79 -7.39 14.98
CA ARG A 61 14.23 -8.78 14.75
C ARG A 61 13.17 -9.63 14.06
N ARG A 62 11.90 -9.46 14.42
CA ARG A 62 10.78 -10.12 13.74
C ARG A 62 10.70 -9.73 12.27
N ASP A 63 10.81 -8.44 11.98
CA ASP A 63 10.75 -7.90 10.63
C ASP A 63 11.96 -8.33 9.80
N GLU A 64 13.17 -8.40 10.39
CA GLU A 64 14.37 -8.93 9.75
C GLU A 64 14.22 -10.41 9.34
N ILE A 65 13.66 -11.25 10.23
CA ILE A 65 13.35 -12.65 9.92
C ILE A 65 12.34 -12.70 8.77
N GLY A 66 11.23 -11.96 8.88
CA GLY A 66 10.19 -11.91 7.84
C GLY A 66 10.74 -11.51 6.47
N ALA A 67 11.51 -10.42 6.41
CA ALA A 67 12.07 -9.88 5.18
C ALA A 67 13.03 -10.85 4.47
N ALA A 68 13.84 -11.61 5.23
CA ALA A 68 14.74 -12.60 4.65
C ALA A 68 13.96 -13.72 3.91
N TYR A 69 12.90 -14.25 4.53
CA TYR A 69 12.05 -15.26 3.92
C TYR A 69 11.21 -14.69 2.76
N GLU A 70 10.65 -13.49 2.91
CA GLU A 70 9.89 -12.83 1.83
C GLU A 70 10.74 -12.63 0.58
N LYS A 71 12.02 -12.29 0.74
CA LYS A 71 12.97 -12.18 -0.37
C LYS A 71 13.13 -13.52 -1.11
N GLU A 72 13.29 -14.63 -0.39
CA GLU A 72 13.38 -15.95 -1.02
C GLU A 72 12.07 -16.38 -1.69
N ILE A 73 10.92 -16.13 -1.04
CA ILE A 73 9.60 -16.37 -1.63
C ILE A 73 9.44 -15.58 -2.93
N SER A 74 9.84 -14.31 -2.95
CA SER A 74 9.73 -13.45 -4.14
C SER A 74 10.57 -13.98 -5.32
N LYS A 75 11.79 -14.47 -5.05
CA LYS A 75 12.66 -15.10 -6.06
C LYS A 75 12.03 -16.38 -6.61
N ALA A 76 11.54 -17.25 -5.73
CA ALA A 76 10.88 -18.49 -6.12
C ALA A 76 9.62 -18.22 -6.96
N GLN A 77 8.82 -17.21 -6.57
CA GLN A 77 7.66 -16.76 -7.36
C GLN A 77 8.05 -16.24 -8.75
N GLU A 78 9.14 -15.47 -8.84
CA GLU A 78 9.64 -14.95 -10.12
C GLU A 78 10.11 -16.09 -11.04
N GLN A 79 10.86 -17.06 -10.50
CA GLN A 79 11.27 -18.25 -11.23
C GLN A 79 10.06 -19.05 -11.74
N LEU A 80 9.07 -19.27 -10.87
CA LEU A 80 7.83 -19.95 -11.22
C LEU A 80 7.07 -19.22 -12.34
N ARG A 81 7.00 -17.88 -12.30
CA ARG A 81 6.42 -17.07 -13.39
C ARG A 81 7.20 -17.24 -14.69
N LYS A 82 8.53 -17.26 -14.64
CA LYS A 82 9.40 -17.48 -15.82
C LYS A 82 9.17 -18.84 -16.45
N VAL A 83 9.12 -19.91 -15.65
CA VAL A 83 8.89 -21.28 -16.15
C VAL A 83 7.49 -21.40 -16.76
N ARG A 84 6.45 -20.86 -16.10
CA ARG A 84 5.08 -20.81 -16.67
C ARG A 84 5.03 -20.07 -18.00
N SER A 85 5.74 -18.94 -18.11
CA SER A 85 5.83 -18.20 -19.39
C SER A 85 6.52 -19.02 -20.48
N ARG A 86 7.60 -19.76 -20.15
CA ARG A 86 8.28 -20.65 -21.08
C ARG A 86 7.38 -21.81 -21.52
N ARG A 87 6.64 -22.43 -20.59
CA ARG A 87 5.64 -23.46 -20.87
C ARG A 87 4.59 -22.97 -21.86
N GLU A 88 4.00 -21.80 -21.62
CA GLU A 88 2.99 -21.23 -22.51
C GLU A 88 3.56 -20.89 -23.90
N LYS A 89 4.82 -20.45 -23.99
CA LYS A 89 5.49 -20.26 -25.28
C LYS A 89 5.66 -21.58 -26.02
N ALA A 90 6.20 -22.60 -25.37
CA ALA A 90 6.38 -23.94 -25.94
C ALA A 90 5.04 -24.54 -26.41
N LYS A 91 3.98 -24.39 -25.61
CA LYS A 91 2.61 -24.79 -25.98
C LYS A 91 2.13 -24.06 -27.23
N ASN A 92 2.31 -22.74 -27.29
CA ASN A 92 1.91 -21.94 -28.45
C ASN A 92 2.70 -22.29 -29.71
N GLU A 93 3.97 -22.62 -29.58
CA GLU A 93 4.81 -23.11 -30.67
C GLU A 93 4.34 -24.47 -31.16
N GLY A 94 4.13 -25.44 -30.27
CA GLY A 94 3.59 -26.76 -30.60
C GLY A 94 2.22 -26.69 -31.28
N MET A 95 1.32 -25.81 -30.80
CA MET A 95 0.03 -25.56 -31.46
C MET A 95 0.20 -25.00 -32.88
N LYS A 96 1.14 -24.06 -33.09
CA LYS A 96 1.41 -23.50 -34.42
C LYS A 96 1.94 -24.56 -35.37
N GLU A 97 2.88 -25.40 -34.92
CA GLU A 97 3.42 -26.50 -35.71
C GLU A 97 2.35 -27.52 -36.06
N ARG A 98 1.52 -27.91 -35.09
CA ARG A 98 0.37 -28.81 -35.34
C ARG A 98 -0.62 -28.22 -36.34
N ILE A 99 -0.99 -26.94 -36.20
CA ILE A 99 -1.84 -26.27 -37.18
C ILE A 99 -1.17 -26.26 -38.55
N ALA A 100 0.13 -25.99 -38.64
CA ALA A 100 0.86 -25.99 -39.91
C ALA A 100 0.82 -27.39 -40.57
N ASN A 101 1.10 -28.44 -39.80
CA ASN A 101 1.12 -29.83 -40.26
C ASN A 101 -0.29 -30.32 -40.67
N GLU A 102 -1.29 -30.16 -39.80
CA GLU A 102 -2.66 -30.61 -40.09
C GLU A 102 -3.33 -29.81 -41.22
N THR A 103 -2.89 -28.57 -41.48
CA THR A 103 -3.42 -27.75 -42.57
C THR A 103 -2.57 -27.76 -43.84
N ALA A 104 -1.43 -28.45 -43.85
CA ALA A 104 -0.50 -28.49 -44.98
C ALA A 104 -1.17 -28.98 -46.26
N ALA A 105 -1.84 -30.14 -46.20
CA ALA A 105 -2.55 -30.72 -47.34
C ALA A 105 -3.60 -29.76 -47.93
N PHE A 106 -4.41 -29.10 -47.09
CA PHE A 106 -5.39 -28.12 -47.59
C PHE A 106 -4.74 -26.87 -48.20
N ARG A 107 -3.56 -26.46 -47.71
CA ARG A 107 -2.82 -25.33 -48.28
C ARG A 107 -2.21 -25.70 -49.63
N GLU A 108 -1.69 -26.92 -49.78
CA GLU A 108 -1.22 -27.47 -51.05
C GLU A 108 -2.36 -27.59 -52.06
N GLU A 109 -3.50 -28.18 -51.67
CA GLU A 109 -4.70 -28.24 -52.52
C GLU A 109 -5.13 -26.84 -53.00
N ILE A 110 -5.12 -25.83 -52.12
CA ILE A 110 -5.42 -24.44 -52.51
C ILE A 110 -4.40 -23.90 -53.52
N ARG A 111 -3.11 -24.22 -53.37
CA ARG A 111 -2.06 -23.82 -54.31
C ARG A 111 -2.30 -24.46 -55.68
N ASP A 112 -2.62 -25.75 -55.72
CA ASP A 112 -2.89 -26.48 -56.94
C ASP A 112 -4.16 -25.99 -57.62
N LEU A 113 -5.24 -25.76 -56.88
CA LEU A 113 -6.48 -25.18 -57.39
C LEU A 113 -6.26 -23.79 -57.99
N LYS A 114 -5.41 -22.94 -57.40
CA LYS A 114 -5.05 -21.64 -57.98
C LYS A 114 -4.28 -21.79 -59.29
N LEU A 115 -3.37 -22.77 -59.37
CA LEU A 115 -2.64 -23.07 -60.61
C LEU A 115 -3.57 -23.61 -61.70
N GLN A 116 -4.50 -24.50 -61.34
CA GLN A 116 -5.53 -25.01 -62.23
C GLN A 116 -6.42 -23.87 -62.74
N LEU A 117 -6.86 -22.95 -61.88
CA LEU A 117 -7.63 -21.76 -62.29
C LEU A 117 -6.86 -20.90 -63.30
N LYS A 118 -5.57 -20.64 -63.02
CA LYS A 118 -4.71 -19.84 -63.91
C LYS A 118 -4.53 -20.52 -65.27
N SER A 119 -4.33 -21.84 -65.27
CA SER A 119 -4.21 -22.64 -66.49
C SER A 119 -5.51 -22.64 -67.30
N LEU A 120 -6.65 -22.84 -66.64
CA LEU A 120 -7.99 -22.83 -67.26
C LEU A 120 -8.28 -21.48 -67.96
N MET A 121 -7.96 -20.37 -67.29
CA MET A 121 -8.16 -19.04 -67.87
C MET A 121 -7.21 -18.76 -69.02
N LYS A 122 -5.95 -19.22 -68.95
CA LYS A 122 -4.98 -19.06 -70.04
C LYS A 122 -5.38 -19.88 -71.28
N ARG A 123 -5.87 -21.12 -71.10
CA ARG A 123 -6.33 -21.99 -72.19
C ARG A 123 -7.53 -21.40 -72.93
N ASN A 124 -8.45 -20.78 -72.21
CA ASN A 124 -9.68 -20.23 -72.77
C ASN A 124 -9.56 -18.74 -73.16
N HIS A 125 -8.33 -18.19 -73.20
CA HIS A 125 -8.02 -16.79 -73.50
C HIS A 125 -8.80 -15.76 -72.67
N VAL A 126 -9.17 -16.12 -71.44
CA VAL A 126 -9.91 -15.22 -70.54
C VAL A 126 -8.95 -14.20 -69.93
N PRO A 127 -9.31 -12.90 -69.87
CA PRO A 127 -8.51 -11.88 -69.22
C PRO A 127 -8.16 -12.21 -67.76
N GLY A 128 -6.95 -11.84 -67.34
CA GLY A 128 -6.42 -12.17 -66.00
C GLY A 128 -7.25 -11.62 -64.82
N TYR A 129 -7.99 -10.52 -65.00
CA TYR A 129 -8.83 -9.96 -63.93
C TYR A 129 -10.01 -10.88 -63.55
N CYS A 130 -10.45 -11.76 -64.45
CA CYS A 130 -11.50 -12.75 -64.20
C CYS A 130 -11.05 -13.86 -63.23
N GLN A 131 -9.74 -13.99 -62.95
CA GLN A 131 -9.21 -14.96 -61.98
C GLN A 131 -9.39 -14.50 -60.53
N SER A 132 -9.69 -13.22 -60.30
CA SER A 132 -9.78 -12.65 -58.96
C SER A 132 -11.03 -13.14 -58.22
N THR A 133 -10.92 -13.33 -56.91
CA THR A 133 -12.08 -13.69 -56.07
C THR A 133 -13.15 -12.60 -56.11
N LEU A 134 -12.75 -11.32 -56.18
CA LEU A 134 -13.67 -10.18 -56.28
C LEU A 134 -14.54 -10.23 -57.54
N TYR A 135 -13.97 -10.62 -58.68
CA TYR A 135 -14.73 -10.79 -59.91
C TYR A 135 -15.84 -11.84 -59.73
N TYR A 136 -15.53 -12.98 -59.12
CA TYR A 136 -16.54 -14.02 -58.85
C TYR A 136 -17.60 -13.60 -57.83
N THR A 137 -17.22 -12.83 -56.81
CA THR A 137 -18.16 -12.29 -55.83
C THR A 137 -19.15 -11.29 -56.46
N LEU A 138 -18.67 -10.45 -57.39
CA LEU A 138 -19.51 -9.43 -58.03
C LEU A 138 -20.38 -10.02 -59.15
N TYR A 139 -19.83 -10.86 -60.02
CA TYR A 139 -20.53 -11.31 -61.24
C TYR A 139 -21.22 -12.68 -61.12
N PHE A 140 -20.81 -13.51 -60.15
CA PHE A 140 -21.35 -14.85 -59.89
C PHE A 140 -21.55 -15.11 -58.39
N PRO A 141 -22.33 -14.29 -57.66
CA PRO A 141 -22.57 -14.50 -56.24
C PRO A 141 -23.34 -15.81 -56.00
N CYS A 142 -22.84 -16.67 -55.12
CA CYS A 142 -23.48 -17.95 -54.79
C CYS A 142 -23.84 -18.05 -53.30
N HIS A 143 -23.04 -17.43 -52.43
CA HIS A 143 -23.24 -17.50 -50.98
C HIS A 143 -23.88 -16.23 -50.42
N VAL A 144 -24.63 -16.34 -49.31
CA VAL A 144 -25.26 -15.19 -48.62
C VAL A 144 -24.25 -14.07 -48.32
N LYS A 145 -23.01 -14.42 -47.94
CA LYS A 145 -21.94 -13.44 -47.70
C LYS A 145 -21.52 -12.68 -48.96
N GLU A 146 -21.60 -13.32 -50.12
CA GLU A 146 -21.26 -12.70 -51.41
C GLU A 146 -22.39 -11.79 -51.89
N TYR A 147 -23.64 -12.18 -51.68
CA TYR A 147 -24.79 -11.29 -51.90
C TYR A 147 -24.73 -10.07 -50.98
N LEU A 148 -24.33 -10.24 -49.71
CA LEU A 148 -24.11 -9.12 -48.81
C LEU A 148 -22.95 -8.23 -49.29
N ALA A 149 -21.84 -8.80 -49.75
CA ALA A 149 -20.73 -8.03 -50.31
C ALA A 149 -21.14 -7.25 -51.57
N LEU A 150 -21.97 -7.84 -52.44
CA LEU A 150 -22.55 -7.18 -53.61
C LEU A 150 -23.49 -6.05 -53.19
N LEU A 151 -24.33 -6.26 -52.16
CA LEU A 151 -25.19 -5.21 -51.61
C LEU A 151 -24.36 -4.05 -51.04
N VAL A 152 -23.30 -4.34 -50.29
CA VAL A 152 -22.38 -3.33 -49.76
C VAL A 152 -21.69 -2.58 -50.90
N PHE A 153 -21.26 -3.27 -51.94
CA PHE A 153 -20.71 -2.66 -53.15
C PHE A 153 -21.73 -1.72 -53.80
N ALA A 154 -22.98 -2.14 -53.96
CA ALA A 154 -24.05 -1.32 -54.51
C ALA A 154 -24.36 -0.09 -53.63
N LEU A 155 -24.43 -0.24 -52.31
CA LEU A 155 -24.61 0.89 -51.40
C LEU A 155 -23.42 1.86 -51.44
N LEU A 156 -22.19 1.35 -51.53
CA LEU A 156 -21.02 2.20 -51.60
C LEU A 156 -21.05 3.06 -52.86
N PHE A 157 -21.26 2.45 -54.02
CA PHE A 157 -21.24 3.17 -55.29
C PHE A 157 -22.50 3.99 -55.53
N PHE A 158 -23.70 3.48 -55.28
CA PHE A 158 -24.94 4.19 -55.60
C PHE A 158 -25.52 5.03 -54.46
N LEU A 159 -24.95 4.98 -53.25
CA LEU A 159 -25.41 5.82 -52.14
C LEU A 159 -24.27 6.67 -51.58
N ALA A 160 -23.18 6.03 -51.13
CA ALA A 160 -22.12 6.75 -50.44
C ALA A 160 -21.32 7.67 -51.37
N VAL A 161 -21.00 7.24 -52.60
CA VAL A 161 -20.22 8.04 -53.57
C VAL A 161 -21.01 9.27 -54.06
N PRO A 162 -22.25 9.15 -54.57
CA PRO A 162 -23.06 10.31 -54.95
C PRO A 162 -23.31 11.28 -53.79
N TRP A 163 -23.59 10.76 -52.60
CA TRP A 163 -23.80 11.57 -51.41
C TRP A 163 -22.52 12.30 -50.97
N GLY A 164 -21.38 11.61 -50.98
CA GLY A 164 -20.08 12.19 -50.63
C GLY A 164 -19.64 13.29 -51.60
N ILE A 165 -19.79 13.06 -52.91
CA ILE A 165 -19.49 14.06 -53.94
C ILE A 165 -20.41 15.28 -53.80
N TYR A 166 -21.70 15.07 -53.52
CA TYR A 166 -22.66 16.16 -53.32
C TYR A 166 -22.32 17.04 -52.11
N GLN A 167 -21.83 16.47 -51.01
CA GLN A 167 -21.43 17.23 -49.82
C GLN A 167 -20.22 18.15 -50.07
N MET A 168 -19.34 17.78 -51.01
CA MET A 168 -18.16 18.56 -51.39
C MET A 168 -18.47 19.75 -52.31
N ILE A 169 -19.68 19.86 -52.86
CA ILE A 169 -20.06 20.97 -53.74
C ILE A 169 -20.60 22.15 -52.89
N PRO A 170 -20.03 23.36 -53.02
CA PRO A 170 -20.46 24.54 -52.25
C PRO A 170 -21.90 24.99 -52.54
N GLU A 171 -22.33 24.92 -53.81
CA GLU A 171 -23.70 25.24 -54.22
C GLU A 171 -24.57 23.98 -54.34
N ARG A 172 -25.28 23.65 -53.25
CA ARG A 172 -26.13 22.46 -53.11
C ARG A 172 -27.47 22.59 -53.85
N LYS A 173 -27.43 22.77 -55.17
CA LYS A 173 -28.63 22.76 -56.02
C LYS A 173 -29.06 21.32 -56.30
N PRO A 174 -30.37 20.99 -56.25
CA PRO A 174 -30.86 19.62 -56.49
C PRO A 174 -30.52 19.09 -57.89
N LEU A 175 -30.28 19.98 -58.86
CA LEU A 175 -29.82 19.62 -60.21
C LEU A 175 -28.43 18.95 -60.21
N TRP A 176 -27.52 19.34 -59.32
CA TRP A 176 -26.20 18.72 -59.23
C TRP A 176 -26.29 17.26 -58.79
N LEU A 177 -27.20 16.95 -57.87
CA LEU A 177 -27.44 15.58 -57.42
C LEU A 177 -27.89 14.69 -58.61
N MET A 178 -28.81 15.18 -59.43
CA MET A 178 -29.27 14.47 -60.63
C MET A 178 -28.13 14.19 -61.62
N VAL A 179 -27.24 15.16 -61.85
CA VAL A 179 -26.08 15.00 -62.74
C VAL A 179 -25.06 14.00 -62.18
N ILE A 180 -24.78 14.05 -60.87
CA ILE A 180 -23.86 13.12 -60.20
C ILE A 180 -24.38 11.68 -60.30
N TYR A 181 -25.67 11.45 -60.01
CA TYR A 181 -26.28 10.13 -60.13
C TYR A 181 -26.29 9.62 -61.58
N LEU A 182 -26.57 10.49 -62.56
CA LEU A 182 -26.52 10.13 -63.97
C LEU A 182 -25.10 9.72 -64.39
N ALA A 183 -24.09 10.49 -63.98
CA ALA A 183 -22.69 10.19 -64.28
C ALA A 183 -22.23 8.89 -63.60
N ASP A 184 -22.59 8.68 -62.33
CA ASP A 184 -22.23 7.48 -61.55
C ASP A 184 -22.87 6.22 -62.14
N ILE A 185 -24.17 6.26 -62.49
CA ILE A 185 -24.86 5.13 -63.13
C ILE A 185 -24.25 4.80 -64.49
N LEU A 186 -23.89 5.80 -65.29
CA LEU A 186 -23.25 5.56 -66.59
C LEU A 186 -21.83 4.98 -66.45
N LEU A 187 -21.02 5.52 -65.53
CA LEU A 187 -19.64 5.07 -65.34
C LEU A 187 -19.57 3.73 -64.63
N VAL A 188 -20.18 3.61 -63.45
CA VAL A 188 -20.11 2.42 -62.60
C VAL A 188 -21.10 1.36 -63.07
N GLY A 189 -22.37 1.73 -63.27
CA GLY A 189 -23.39 0.80 -63.76
C GLY A 189 -23.11 0.35 -65.20
N GLY A 190 -22.81 1.28 -66.09
CA GLY A 190 -22.45 0.98 -67.49
C GLY A 190 -21.13 0.20 -67.60
N GLY A 191 -20.10 0.57 -66.84
CA GLY A 191 -18.84 -0.17 -66.77
C GLY A 191 -19.02 -1.61 -66.24
N TYR A 192 -19.81 -1.77 -65.18
CA TYR A 192 -20.13 -3.08 -64.62
C TYR A 192 -20.85 -3.96 -65.64
N MET A 193 -21.87 -3.42 -66.33
CA MET A 193 -22.64 -4.14 -67.35
C MET A 193 -21.78 -4.49 -68.58
N ALA A 194 -20.93 -3.57 -69.05
CA ALA A 194 -20.05 -3.81 -70.19
C ALA A 194 -19.05 -4.95 -69.92
N VAL A 195 -18.43 -4.97 -68.74
CA VAL A 195 -17.53 -6.05 -68.33
C VAL A 195 -18.31 -7.37 -68.23
N GLY A 196 -19.46 -7.37 -67.54
CA GLY A 196 -20.29 -8.56 -67.38
C GLY A 196 -20.79 -9.14 -68.71
N ASN A 197 -21.18 -8.29 -69.65
CA ASN A 197 -21.69 -8.71 -70.95
C ASN A 197 -20.57 -9.30 -71.81
N LYS A 198 -19.41 -8.63 -71.91
CA LYS A 198 -18.26 -9.15 -72.67
C LYS A 198 -17.73 -10.47 -72.13
N THR A 199 -17.66 -10.64 -70.82
CA THR A 199 -17.09 -11.85 -70.23
C THR A 199 -18.08 -13.00 -70.18
N LYS A 200 -19.37 -12.75 -69.88
CA LYS A 200 -20.39 -13.81 -69.81
C LYS A 200 -20.79 -14.34 -71.18
N LEU A 201 -20.83 -13.53 -72.23
CA LEU A 201 -21.18 -13.99 -73.58
C LEU A 201 -20.09 -14.86 -74.22
N LEU A 202 -18.80 -14.52 -74.03
CA LEU A 202 -17.70 -15.20 -74.71
C LEU A 202 -17.11 -16.40 -73.94
N HIS A 203 -17.16 -16.39 -72.61
CA HIS A 203 -16.41 -17.34 -71.79
C HIS A 203 -17.23 -17.98 -70.66
N MET A 204 -18.54 -18.11 -70.84
CA MET A 204 -19.46 -18.57 -69.79
C MET A 204 -19.04 -19.92 -69.16
N GLU A 205 -18.69 -20.89 -69.99
CA GLU A 205 -18.30 -22.24 -69.52
C GLU A 205 -17.01 -22.20 -68.71
N ALA A 206 -15.98 -21.52 -69.22
CA ALA A 206 -14.71 -21.32 -68.53
C ALA A 206 -14.90 -20.61 -67.18
N LEU A 207 -15.77 -19.61 -67.12
CA LEU A 207 -16.07 -18.89 -65.89
C LEU A 207 -16.83 -19.78 -64.89
N ARG A 208 -17.77 -20.62 -65.35
CA ARG A 208 -18.50 -21.56 -64.49
C ARG A 208 -17.57 -22.61 -63.88
N ASP A 209 -16.61 -23.12 -64.64
CA ASP A 209 -15.62 -24.05 -64.11
C ASP A 209 -14.62 -23.37 -63.17
N GLY A 210 -14.20 -22.13 -63.49
CA GLY A 210 -13.42 -21.31 -62.57
C GLY A 210 -14.17 -21.01 -61.26
N ARG A 211 -15.51 -20.87 -61.29
CA ARG A 211 -16.33 -20.71 -60.08
C ARG A 211 -16.29 -21.96 -59.20
N LYS A 212 -16.40 -23.17 -59.79
CA LYS A 212 -16.28 -24.43 -59.03
C LYS A 212 -14.93 -24.51 -58.31
N ILE A 213 -13.84 -24.09 -58.97
CA ILE A 213 -12.50 -24.03 -58.37
C ILE A 213 -12.45 -23.03 -57.20
N GLN A 214 -13.07 -21.84 -57.35
CA GLN A 214 -13.16 -20.85 -56.26
C GLN A 214 -13.97 -21.37 -55.07
N ASP A 215 -15.06 -22.09 -55.32
CA ASP A 215 -15.87 -22.71 -54.26
C ASP A 215 -15.09 -23.80 -53.51
N GLN A 216 -14.29 -24.61 -54.21
CA GLN A 216 -13.37 -25.58 -53.61
C GLN A 216 -12.27 -24.89 -52.77
N ILE A 217 -11.68 -23.80 -53.27
CA ILE A 217 -10.73 -22.98 -52.50
C ILE A 217 -11.38 -22.46 -51.22
N LEU A 218 -12.62 -21.95 -51.30
CA LEU A 218 -13.36 -21.46 -50.13
C LEU A 218 -13.67 -22.58 -49.14
N ALA A 219 -14.06 -23.77 -49.62
CA ALA A 219 -14.30 -24.94 -48.79
C ALA A 219 -13.04 -25.37 -48.04
N ASN A 220 -11.89 -25.41 -48.71
CA ASN A 220 -10.61 -25.74 -48.06
C ASN A 220 -10.16 -24.67 -47.05
N LYS A 221 -10.37 -23.38 -47.34
CA LYS A 221 -10.15 -22.31 -46.35
C LYS A 221 -11.03 -22.48 -45.10
N LYS A 222 -12.30 -22.88 -45.27
CA LYS A 222 -13.20 -23.19 -44.14
C LYS A 222 -12.70 -24.41 -43.36
N LYS A 223 -12.20 -25.46 -44.03
CA LYS A 223 -11.59 -26.62 -43.36
C LYS A 223 -10.37 -26.19 -42.53
N ILE A 224 -9.46 -25.38 -43.10
CA ILE A 224 -8.31 -24.82 -42.37
C ILE A 224 -8.76 -24.05 -41.11
N GLN A 225 -9.79 -23.21 -41.21
CA GLN A 225 -10.32 -22.47 -40.05
C GLN A 225 -10.92 -23.41 -39.00
N LYS A 226 -11.68 -24.43 -39.42
CA LYS A 226 -12.24 -25.43 -38.51
C LYS A 226 -11.14 -26.22 -37.79
N THR A 227 -10.14 -26.71 -38.52
CA THR A 227 -8.98 -27.43 -37.94
C THR A 227 -8.20 -26.54 -36.97
N THR A 228 -7.93 -25.29 -37.37
CA THR A 228 -7.26 -24.31 -36.49
C THR A 228 -8.04 -24.09 -35.19
N THR A 229 -9.37 -23.98 -35.28
CA THR A 229 -10.24 -23.80 -34.11
C THR A 229 -10.30 -25.06 -33.25
N ALA A 230 -10.33 -26.24 -33.88
CA ALA A 230 -10.31 -27.52 -33.21
C ALA A 230 -9.01 -27.71 -32.41
N VAL A 231 -7.85 -27.47 -33.01
CA VAL A 231 -6.54 -27.55 -32.33
C VAL A 231 -6.46 -26.56 -31.16
N ARG A 232 -6.98 -25.34 -31.31
CA ARG A 232 -7.01 -24.36 -30.21
C ARG A 232 -7.94 -24.74 -29.06
N LYS A 233 -9.01 -25.47 -29.34
CA LYS A 233 -9.99 -25.94 -28.34
C LYS A 233 -9.59 -27.30 -27.73
N ASP A 234 -8.67 -27.99 -28.37
CA ASP A 234 -8.17 -29.28 -27.91
C ASP A 234 -7.52 -29.12 -26.53
N ARG A 235 -7.97 -29.96 -25.59
CA ARG A 235 -7.45 -29.99 -24.22
C ARG A 235 -6.23 -30.90 -24.08
N ASN A 236 -5.97 -31.74 -25.08
CA ASN A 236 -4.85 -32.66 -25.02
C ASN A 236 -3.55 -31.95 -25.38
N GLU A 237 -2.73 -31.69 -24.37
CA GLU A 237 -1.41 -31.04 -24.48
C GLU A 237 -0.25 -32.05 -24.50
N SER A 238 -0.52 -33.35 -24.33
CA SER A 238 0.53 -34.40 -24.25
C SER A 238 1.44 -34.45 -25.47
N LEU A 239 0.95 -34.03 -26.63
CA LEU A 239 1.70 -33.97 -27.89
C LEU A 239 2.81 -32.92 -27.91
N TYR A 240 2.81 -31.97 -26.96
CA TYR A 240 3.72 -30.83 -26.93
C TYR A 240 4.91 -31.01 -25.97
N ASN A 241 5.11 -32.20 -25.38
CA ASN A 241 6.20 -32.51 -24.45
C ASN A 241 6.37 -31.45 -23.34
N LEU A 242 5.26 -31.03 -22.72
CA LEU A 242 5.26 -30.00 -21.68
C LEU A 242 5.59 -30.56 -20.28
N ASP A 243 5.66 -31.88 -20.13
CA ASP A 243 5.85 -32.58 -18.85
C ASP A 243 7.06 -32.07 -18.07
N ARG A 244 8.17 -31.77 -18.76
CA ARG A 244 9.37 -31.20 -18.11
C ARG A 244 9.11 -29.86 -17.43
N PHE A 245 8.27 -29.01 -18.04
CA PHE A 245 7.89 -27.74 -17.43
C PHE A 245 6.90 -27.96 -16.29
N ASP A 246 6.00 -28.94 -16.42
CA ASP A 246 5.04 -29.28 -15.37
C ASP A 246 5.74 -29.84 -14.13
N ASP A 247 6.73 -30.71 -14.30
CA ASP A 247 7.60 -31.19 -13.22
C ASP A 247 8.39 -30.06 -12.56
N GLU A 248 8.97 -29.15 -13.36
CA GLU A 248 9.71 -27.99 -12.85
C GLU A 248 8.78 -27.03 -12.08
N ILE A 249 7.57 -26.78 -12.58
CA ILE A 249 6.56 -25.97 -11.90
C ILE A 249 6.16 -26.63 -10.59
N ALA A 250 5.88 -27.94 -10.58
CA ALA A 250 5.51 -28.68 -9.38
C ALA A 250 6.63 -28.62 -8.33
N ARG A 251 7.88 -28.80 -8.74
CA ARG A 251 9.04 -28.67 -7.86
C ARG A 251 9.16 -27.26 -7.27
N LEU A 252 9.05 -26.21 -8.09
CA LEU A 252 9.13 -24.83 -7.63
C LEU A 252 7.94 -24.46 -6.73
N GLN A 253 6.76 -25.02 -6.97
CA GLN A 253 5.59 -24.85 -6.10
C GLN A 253 5.82 -25.50 -4.73
N GLN A 254 6.39 -26.71 -4.71
CA GLN A 254 6.74 -27.39 -3.47
C GLN A 254 7.79 -26.59 -2.69
N GLU A 255 8.84 -26.13 -3.36
CA GLU A 255 9.88 -25.30 -2.74
C GLU A 255 9.29 -24.02 -2.15
N LEU A 256 8.39 -23.35 -2.87
CA LEU A 256 7.68 -22.17 -2.36
C LEU A 256 6.86 -22.51 -1.11
N SER A 257 6.10 -23.61 -1.12
CA SER A 257 5.33 -24.00 0.07
C SER A 257 6.23 -24.33 1.25
N ASP A 258 7.36 -25.01 1.01
CA ASP A 258 8.31 -25.38 2.05
C ASP A 258 8.95 -24.13 2.69
N VAL A 259 9.30 -23.13 1.87
CA VAL A 259 9.84 -21.85 2.35
C VAL A 259 8.81 -21.09 3.17
N THR A 260 7.54 -21.06 2.74
CA THR A 260 6.46 -20.40 3.49
C THR A 260 6.19 -21.08 4.82
N ILE A 261 6.23 -22.42 4.87
CA ILE A 261 6.10 -23.18 6.13
C ILE A 261 7.27 -22.84 7.05
N LYS A 262 8.51 -22.88 6.55
CA LYS A 262 9.71 -22.51 7.33
C LYS A 262 9.67 -21.08 7.84
N GLN A 263 9.14 -20.13 7.07
CA GLN A 263 8.94 -18.75 7.52
C GLN A 263 7.99 -18.70 8.72
N LYS A 264 6.85 -19.39 8.63
CA LYS A 264 5.87 -19.44 9.71
C LYS A 264 6.45 -20.08 10.97
N ASP A 265 7.19 -21.17 10.81
CA ASP A 265 7.85 -21.86 11.91
C ASP A 265 8.91 -20.97 12.57
N ALA A 266 9.74 -20.29 11.77
CA ALA A 266 10.75 -19.36 12.28
C ALA A 266 10.15 -18.19 13.06
N ILE A 267 9.06 -17.59 12.55
CA ILE A 267 8.33 -16.53 13.26
C ILE A 267 7.74 -17.06 14.56
N ASN A 268 7.17 -18.28 14.56
CA ASN A 268 6.61 -18.89 15.76
C ASN A 268 7.69 -19.16 16.81
N THR A 269 8.83 -19.74 16.42
CA THR A 269 9.99 -19.93 17.32
C THR A 269 10.49 -18.60 17.87
N PHE A 270 10.52 -17.56 17.05
CA PHE A 270 10.89 -16.22 17.50
C PHE A 270 9.91 -15.67 18.54
N GLU A 271 8.60 -15.76 18.28
CA GLU A 271 7.56 -15.23 19.17
C GLU A 271 7.47 -16.01 20.50
N THR A 272 7.76 -17.31 20.50
CA THR A 272 7.64 -18.18 21.69
C THR A 272 8.90 -18.25 22.55
N VAL A 273 10.08 -18.28 21.93
CA VAL A 273 11.35 -18.53 22.63
C VAL A 273 12.24 -17.30 22.57
N THR A 274 12.62 -16.86 21.37
CA THR A 274 13.64 -15.82 21.19
C THR A 274 13.20 -14.47 21.75
N LYS A 275 11.91 -14.13 21.64
CA LYS A 275 11.36 -12.91 22.22
C LYS A 275 11.58 -12.85 23.73
N ASN A 276 11.34 -13.94 24.45
CA ASN A 276 11.51 -13.96 25.90
C ASN A 276 12.98 -13.79 26.28
N ILE A 277 13.88 -14.49 25.58
CA ILE A 277 15.32 -14.36 25.79
C ILE A 277 15.79 -12.91 25.56
N LEU A 278 15.33 -12.27 24.48
CA LEU A 278 15.67 -10.87 24.18
C LEU A 278 15.11 -9.90 25.23
N THR A 279 13.88 -10.14 25.70
CA THR A 279 13.29 -9.37 26.79
C THR A 279 14.14 -9.51 28.05
N ASP A 280 14.47 -10.73 28.46
CA ASP A 280 15.26 -11.01 29.65
C ASP A 280 16.66 -10.39 29.57
N GLU A 281 17.30 -10.45 28.40
CA GLU A 281 18.62 -9.85 28.15
C GLU A 281 18.57 -8.32 28.28
N ILE A 282 17.54 -7.68 27.71
CA ILE A 282 17.37 -6.22 27.82
C ILE A 282 17.03 -5.84 29.26
N GLU A 283 16.09 -6.54 29.92
CA GLU A 283 15.76 -6.30 31.33
C GLU A 283 16.99 -6.45 32.22
N HIS A 284 17.83 -7.46 31.99
CA HIS A 284 19.08 -7.65 32.73
C HIS A 284 20.05 -6.47 32.56
N ASN A 285 20.18 -5.92 31.35
CA ASN A 285 21.04 -4.77 31.08
C ASN A 285 20.56 -3.50 31.80
N TYR A 286 19.24 -3.29 31.90
CA TYR A 286 18.66 -2.13 32.59
C TYR A 286 18.56 -2.32 34.11
N LYS A 287 18.58 -3.58 34.58
CA LYS A 287 18.36 -3.94 35.99
C LYS A 287 19.25 -3.17 36.96
N ALA A 288 20.57 -3.15 36.73
CA ALA A 288 21.51 -2.49 37.64
C ALA A 288 21.25 -0.98 37.77
N LYS A 289 20.89 -0.32 36.66
CA LYS A 289 20.59 1.12 36.65
C LYS A 289 19.25 1.42 37.32
N LEU A 290 18.23 0.61 37.05
CA LEU A 290 16.91 0.74 37.69
C LEU A 290 16.99 0.48 39.19
N GLU A 291 17.74 -0.53 39.63
CA GLU A 291 17.96 -0.81 41.06
C GLU A 291 18.67 0.37 41.74
N GLN A 292 19.66 0.98 41.08
CA GLN A 292 20.33 2.17 41.61
C GLN A 292 19.38 3.37 41.75
N GLU A 293 18.64 3.71 40.69
CA GLU A 293 17.68 4.84 40.74
C GLU A 293 16.53 4.58 41.72
N GLU A 294 16.09 3.32 41.86
CA GLU A 294 15.08 2.94 42.83
C GLU A 294 15.59 3.03 44.27
N GLU A 295 16.85 2.65 44.54
CA GLU A 295 17.48 2.88 45.84
C GLU A 295 17.62 4.36 46.17
N GLU A 296 18.05 5.20 45.21
CA GLU A 296 18.18 6.64 45.40
C GLU A 296 16.81 7.29 45.69
N TYR A 297 15.78 6.91 44.93
CA TYR A 297 14.40 7.32 45.17
C TYR A 297 13.92 6.90 46.57
N GLN A 298 14.11 5.63 46.95
CA GLN A 298 13.70 5.15 48.27
C GLN A 298 14.41 5.88 49.42
N ARG A 299 15.70 6.20 49.26
CA ARG A 299 16.45 7.00 50.24
C ARG A 299 15.87 8.41 50.36
N ALA A 300 15.62 9.09 49.24
CA ALA A 300 15.02 10.43 49.24
C ALA A 300 13.62 10.44 49.88
N THR A 301 12.76 9.46 49.57
CA THR A 301 11.43 9.32 50.18
C THR A 301 11.52 9.04 51.69
N GLN A 302 12.50 8.23 52.14
CA GLN A 302 12.70 7.97 53.57
C GLN A 302 13.18 9.23 54.31
N GLU A 303 14.14 9.97 53.75
CA GLU A 303 14.62 11.23 54.34
C GLU A 303 13.52 12.29 54.37
N LEU A 304 12.74 12.42 53.29
CA LEU A 304 11.58 13.31 53.25
C LEU A 304 10.54 12.96 54.33
N ARG A 305 10.28 11.67 54.55
CA ARG A 305 9.38 11.21 55.64
C ARG A 305 9.92 11.56 57.01
N ARG A 306 11.23 11.40 57.24
CA ARG A 306 11.90 11.76 58.50
C ARG A 306 11.81 13.27 58.76
N VAL A 307 12.15 14.09 57.78
CA VAL A 307 12.08 15.56 57.89
C VAL A 307 10.64 16.02 58.09
N ARG A 308 9.67 15.46 57.36
CA ARG A 308 8.23 15.74 57.55
C ARG A 308 7.76 15.44 58.96
N GLN A 309 8.17 14.29 59.52
CA GLN A 309 7.82 13.91 60.88
C GLN A 309 8.49 14.84 61.89
N HIS A 310 9.78 15.12 61.74
CA HIS A 310 10.52 16.00 62.62
C HIS A 310 9.95 17.43 62.61
N ARG A 311 9.62 17.96 61.42
CA ARG A 311 8.96 19.26 61.28
C ARG A 311 7.60 19.27 61.98
N LYS A 312 6.78 18.23 61.82
CA LYS A 312 5.48 18.10 62.52
C LYS A 312 5.65 18.10 64.04
N GLU A 313 6.58 17.30 64.56
CA GLU A 313 6.86 17.22 66.00
C GLU A 313 7.34 18.57 66.54
N LYS A 314 8.28 19.23 65.83
CA LYS A 314 8.79 20.56 66.19
C LYS A 314 7.70 21.62 66.12
N GLN A 315 6.85 21.60 65.09
CA GLN A 315 5.71 22.52 64.95
C GLN A 315 4.70 22.36 66.10
N LEU A 316 4.39 21.12 66.48
CA LEU A 316 3.52 20.84 67.63
C LEU A 316 4.15 21.33 68.94
N SER A 317 5.45 21.09 69.14
CA SER A 317 6.21 21.58 70.30
C SER A 317 6.23 23.10 70.38
N VAL A 318 6.53 23.78 69.27
CA VAL A 318 6.57 25.24 69.17
C VAL A 318 5.18 25.86 69.42
N THR A 319 4.13 25.26 68.84
CA THR A 319 2.75 25.71 69.06
C THR A 319 2.30 25.52 70.51
N SER A 320 2.69 24.41 71.15
CA SER A 320 2.35 24.13 72.55
C SER A 320 3.09 25.03 73.54
N GLN A 321 4.40 25.21 73.36
CA GLN A 321 5.26 25.96 74.29
C GLN A 321 5.16 27.48 74.12
N TYR A 322 5.05 27.97 72.88
CA TYR A 322 5.08 29.41 72.59
C TYR A 322 3.72 29.93 72.12
N GLY A 323 2.97 29.14 71.35
CA GLY A 323 1.68 29.54 70.77
C GLY A 323 0.59 29.84 71.81
N THR A 324 0.65 29.22 72.99
CA THR A 324 -0.25 29.51 74.13
C THR A 324 -0.05 30.90 74.73
N TYR A 325 1.15 31.49 74.60
CA TYR A 325 1.51 32.78 75.20
C TYR A 325 1.58 33.92 74.18
N LEU A 326 2.09 33.64 72.98
CA LEU A 326 2.21 34.64 71.90
C LEU A 326 0.93 34.75 71.06
N GLY A 327 0.13 33.69 70.98
CA GLY A 327 -0.98 33.58 70.04
C GLY A 327 -0.51 33.36 68.60
N ASN A 328 -1.30 32.62 67.81
CA ASN A 328 -0.91 32.18 66.46
C ASN A 328 -0.54 33.34 65.50
N GLU A 329 -1.03 34.55 65.74
CA GLU A 329 -0.77 35.75 64.93
C GLU A 329 0.67 36.27 65.04
N PHE A 330 1.37 35.95 66.14
CA PHE A 330 2.73 36.41 66.47
C PHE A 330 3.77 35.29 66.38
N MET A 331 3.39 34.12 65.88
CA MET A 331 4.28 32.97 65.65
C MET A 331 5.04 33.12 64.33
N ASP A 332 5.69 34.26 64.16
CA ASP A 332 6.47 34.63 62.98
C ASP A 332 7.79 35.29 63.43
N SER A 333 8.92 34.82 62.90
CA SER A 333 10.26 35.21 63.35
C SER A 333 10.47 36.74 63.26
N GLN A 334 9.93 37.38 62.22
CA GLN A 334 9.98 38.83 62.04
C GLN A 334 9.19 39.59 63.13
N LYS A 335 7.98 39.14 63.43
CA LYS A 335 7.13 39.77 64.46
C LYS A 335 7.68 39.55 65.88
N ILE A 336 8.28 38.39 66.15
CA ILE A 336 8.96 38.13 67.42
C ILE A 336 10.18 39.04 67.59
N MET A 337 10.90 39.35 66.50
CA MET A 337 12.00 40.30 66.51
C MET A 337 11.53 41.72 66.86
N GLU A 338 10.42 42.16 66.29
CA GLU A 338 9.81 43.46 66.61
C GLU A 338 9.31 43.52 68.06
N LEU A 339 8.75 42.43 68.59
CA LEU A 339 8.40 42.32 70.01
C LEU A 339 9.65 42.35 70.92
N CYS A 340 10.75 41.71 70.53
CA CYS A 340 12.04 41.79 71.21
C CYS A 340 12.56 43.23 71.27
N ASP A 341 12.44 43.98 70.18
CA ASP A 341 12.92 45.37 70.10
C ASP A 341 12.04 46.34 70.92
N LEU A 342 10.72 46.10 70.98
CA LEU A 342 9.81 46.85 71.86
C LEU A 342 10.12 46.64 73.34
N VAL A 343 10.43 45.40 73.73
CA VAL A 343 10.85 45.07 75.11
C VAL A 343 12.21 45.70 75.42
N ARG A 344 13.21 45.61 74.53
CA ARG A 344 14.53 46.27 74.69
C ARG A 344 14.44 47.78 74.82
N ALA A 345 13.49 48.41 74.12
CA ALA A 345 13.23 49.84 74.20
C ALA A 345 12.52 50.28 75.51
N GLN A 346 12.33 49.37 76.48
CA GLN A 346 11.57 49.58 77.73
C GLN A 346 10.12 50.04 77.54
N LYS A 347 9.53 49.81 76.37
CA LYS A 347 8.15 50.21 76.06
C LYS A 347 7.10 49.20 76.55
N ALA A 348 7.54 48.02 77.01
CA ALA A 348 6.68 46.98 77.57
C ALA A 348 7.46 46.15 78.61
N SER A 349 6.77 45.73 79.67
CA SER A 349 7.37 44.99 80.80
C SER A 349 7.05 43.49 80.75
N ASN A 350 6.07 43.07 79.94
CA ASN A 350 5.64 41.68 79.80
C ASN A 350 5.19 41.38 78.35
N ILE A 351 5.08 40.08 78.01
CA ILE A 351 4.75 39.61 76.65
C ILE A 351 3.38 40.13 76.16
N SER A 352 2.37 40.12 77.03
CA SER A 352 1.01 40.59 76.68
C SER A 352 0.95 42.11 76.44
N GLU A 353 1.75 42.88 77.16
CA GLU A 353 1.91 44.34 77.02
C GLU A 353 2.73 44.68 75.77
N ALA A 354 3.75 43.89 75.44
CA ALA A 354 4.47 44.03 74.17
C ALA A 354 3.54 43.78 72.96
N ILE A 355 2.67 42.77 73.06
CA ILE A 355 1.66 42.46 72.04
C ILE A 355 0.62 43.58 71.91
N SER A 356 0.15 44.18 73.01
CA SER A 356 -0.82 45.29 72.94
C SER A 356 -0.20 46.58 72.40
N VAL A 357 1.06 46.86 72.75
CA VAL A 357 1.83 47.99 72.21
C VAL A 357 2.09 47.79 70.72
N TYR A 358 2.43 46.58 70.28
CA TYR A 358 2.57 46.27 68.85
C TYR A 358 1.26 46.46 68.08
N LYS A 359 0.13 45.93 68.61
CA LYS A 359 -1.21 46.10 68.01
C LYS A 359 -1.76 47.54 68.02
N SER A 360 -1.12 48.46 68.72
CA SER A 360 -1.48 49.89 68.73
C SER A 360 -0.55 50.75 67.87
N GLN A 361 0.55 50.18 67.37
CA GLN A 361 1.49 50.81 66.44
C GLN A 361 1.27 50.39 64.99
N VAL A 362 0.65 49.22 64.77
CA VAL A 362 0.03 48.80 63.50
C VAL A 362 -1.41 49.30 63.48
#